data_AF-A0A972K8C9-F1
#
_entry.id   AF-A0A972K8C9-F1
#
_cell.length_a   1.000
_cell.length_b   1.000
_cell.length_c   1.000
_cell.angle_alpha   90.00
_cell.angle_beta   90.00
_cell.angle_gamma   90.00
#
_symmetry.space_group_name_H-M   'P 1'
#
loop_
_entity.id
_entity.type
_entity.pdbx_description
1 polymer ?
#
loop_
_entity_poly.entity_id
_entity_poly.type
_entity_poly.pdbx_seq_one_letter_code
_entity_poly.pdbx_strand_id
1 'polypeptide(L)'
;MTTGHLSYFWAPWCTRCTAVSPVVSSVAQSNDLTVEMIDVEQSPDEARRRRVFGVPTIIATAPDGSTYRRSGSLTDTDLQRLADFAIGDGSGRPPINLDEGLRLAAGVALAGIGIVSSTIGLTALGVLLAFASVANRLRRDRYPSS
;
A
#
# COMPACT_ATOMS: atom_id res chain seq x y z
N MET A 1 -9.55 17.68 13.80
CA MET A 1 -9.80 16.66 12.77
C MET A 1 -8.70 16.82 11.75
N THR A 2 -7.71 15.94 11.75
CA THR A 2 -6.59 15.99 10.81
C THR A 2 -7.08 15.43 9.49
N THR A 3 -7.21 16.28 8.46
CA THR A 3 -7.47 15.80 7.09
C THR A 3 -6.22 15.05 6.60
N GLY A 4 -6.42 13.99 5.82
CA GLY A 4 -5.32 13.27 5.20
C GLY A 4 -4.50 14.14 4.26
N HIS A 5 -3.22 13.80 4.08
CA HIS A 5 -2.31 14.56 3.22
C HIS A 5 -1.25 13.66 2.58
N LEU A 6 -0.65 14.17 1.51
CA LEU A 6 0.47 13.56 0.80
C LEU A 6 1.72 14.43 0.98
N SER A 7 2.82 13.85 1.44
CA SER A 7 4.13 14.50 1.46
C SER A 7 4.98 13.96 0.33
N TYR A 8 5.26 14.80 -0.67
CA TYR A 8 6.03 14.46 -1.86
C TYR A 8 7.45 15.00 -1.76
N PHE A 9 8.41 14.09 -1.65
CA PHE A 9 9.83 14.37 -1.63
C PHE A 9 10.40 14.31 -3.05
N TRP A 10 10.94 15.44 -3.50
CA TRP A 10 11.44 15.62 -4.86
C TRP A 10 12.75 16.41 -4.87
N ALA A 11 13.39 16.50 -6.04
CA ALA A 11 14.58 17.31 -6.28
C ALA A 11 14.63 17.79 -7.74
N PRO A 12 15.25 18.94 -8.06
CA PRO A 12 15.35 19.45 -9.42
C PRO A 12 16.19 18.58 -10.35
N TRP A 13 17.20 17.86 -9.82
CA TRP A 13 18.02 16.93 -10.61
C TRP A 13 17.31 15.60 -10.92
N CYS A 14 16.13 15.36 -10.38
CA CYS A 14 15.40 14.11 -10.53
C CYS A 14 14.49 14.15 -11.77
N THR A 15 14.97 13.59 -12.88
CA THR A 15 14.21 13.51 -14.15
C THR A 15 12.85 12.82 -13.97
N ARG A 16 12.79 11.71 -13.21
CA ARG A 16 11.51 11.01 -12.93
C ARG A 16 10.54 11.86 -12.10
N CYS A 17 11.04 12.74 -11.24
CA CYS A 17 10.20 13.60 -10.42
C CYS A 17 9.39 14.57 -11.30
N THR A 18 9.98 15.07 -12.39
CA THR A 18 9.28 15.94 -13.35
C THR A 18 8.06 15.25 -13.97
N ALA A 19 8.15 13.95 -14.28
CA ALA A 19 7.02 13.19 -14.83
C ALA A 19 5.94 12.89 -13.77
N VAL A 20 6.35 12.60 -12.53
CA VAL A 20 5.43 12.23 -11.43
C VAL A 20 4.70 13.43 -10.84
N SER A 21 5.36 14.59 -10.77
CA SER A 21 4.82 15.82 -10.18
C SER A 21 3.41 16.20 -10.67
N PRO A 22 3.13 16.31 -11.99
CA PRO A 22 1.80 16.68 -12.47
C PRO A 22 0.73 15.61 -12.11
N VAL A 23 1.10 14.34 -12.07
CA VAL A 23 0.17 13.26 -11.72
C VAL A 23 -0.19 13.31 -10.24
N VAL A 24 0.80 13.54 -9.35
CA VAL A 24 0.55 13.72 -7.91
C VAL A 24 -0.41 14.89 -7.67
N SER A 25 -0.17 16.03 -8.32
CA SER A 25 -1.05 17.20 -8.19
C SER A 25 -2.46 16.91 -8.71
N SER A 26 -2.60 16.25 -9.86
CA SER A 26 -3.90 15.89 -10.43
C SER A 26 -4.69 14.93 -9.52
N VAL A 27 -4.02 13.90 -9.00
CA VAL A 27 -4.64 12.92 -8.10
C VAL A 27 -5.07 13.58 -6.79
N ALA A 28 -4.22 14.43 -6.21
CA ALA A 28 -4.56 15.11 -4.98
C ALA A 28 -5.73 16.09 -5.16
N GLN A 29 -5.74 16.85 -6.26
CA GLN A 29 -6.83 17.77 -6.58
C GLN A 29 -8.16 17.03 -6.79
N SER A 30 -8.14 15.88 -7.45
CA SER A 30 -9.35 15.07 -7.70
C SER A 30 -9.96 14.49 -6.42
N ASN A 31 -9.14 14.37 -5.36
CA ASN A 31 -9.50 13.74 -4.09
C ASN A 31 -9.55 14.72 -2.92
N ASP A 32 -9.45 16.04 -3.17
CA ASP A 32 -9.39 17.10 -2.15
C ASP A 32 -8.32 16.87 -1.07
N LEU A 33 -7.16 16.36 -1.49
CA LEU A 33 -6.01 16.10 -0.61
C LEU A 33 -5.01 17.25 -0.64
N THR A 34 -4.44 17.56 0.52
CA THR A 34 -3.31 18.50 0.60
C THR A 34 -2.01 17.80 0.21
N VAL A 35 -1.21 18.43 -0.65
CA VAL A 35 0.13 17.96 -1.03
C VAL A 35 1.19 18.90 -0.45
N GLU A 36 2.05 18.36 0.40
CA GLU A 36 3.26 19.00 0.89
C GLU A 36 4.42 18.65 -0.06
N MET A 37 4.87 19.62 -0.86
CA MET A 37 6.04 19.44 -1.71
C MET A 37 7.32 19.77 -0.94
N ILE A 38 8.19 18.78 -0.79
CA ILE A 38 9.42 18.89 -0.01
C ILE A 38 10.61 18.68 -0.95
N ASP A 39 11.38 19.75 -1.16
CA ASP A 39 12.66 19.68 -1.85
C ASP A 39 13.72 19.13 -0.88
N VAL A 40 14.29 17.96 -1.21
CA VAL A 40 15.29 17.29 -0.37
C VAL A 40 16.62 18.04 -0.31
N GLU A 41 16.90 18.94 -1.25
CA GLU A 41 18.11 19.78 -1.25
C GLU A 41 17.94 20.99 -0.32
N GLN A 42 16.75 21.59 -0.31
CA GLN A 42 16.45 22.74 0.55
C GLN A 42 16.10 22.32 1.98
N SER A 43 15.51 21.14 2.16
CA SER A 43 15.05 20.63 3.45
C SER A 43 15.61 19.23 3.77
N PRO A 44 16.95 19.07 3.82
CA PRO A 44 17.58 17.77 4.06
C PRO A 44 17.26 17.21 5.45
N ASP A 45 17.04 18.07 6.44
CA ASP A 45 16.60 17.67 7.78
C ASP A 45 15.20 17.03 7.77
N GLU A 46 14.25 17.58 7.01
CA GLU A 46 12.91 16.98 6.87
C GLU A 46 13.00 15.56 6.28
N ALA A 47 13.78 15.43 5.20
CA ALA A 47 14.00 14.15 4.53
C ALA A 47 14.61 13.13 5.49
N ARG A 48 15.65 13.51 6.26
CA ARG A 48 16.27 12.65 7.27
C ARG A 48 15.29 12.22 8.35
N ARG A 49 14.51 13.16 8.91
CA ARG A 49 13.55 12.86 9.99
C ARG A 49 12.47 11.89 9.53
N ARG A 50 11.98 12.01 8.29
CA ARG A 50 11.00 11.07 7.70
C ARG A 50 11.63 9.82 7.08
N ARG A 51 12.96 9.66 7.22
CA ARG A 51 13.78 8.54 6.70
C ARG A 51 13.63 8.37 5.19
N VAL A 52 13.71 9.48 4.46
CA VAL A 52 13.70 9.53 2.99
C VAL A 52 15.13 9.70 2.52
N PHE A 53 15.65 8.68 1.86
CA PHE A 53 17.04 8.63 1.37
C PHE A 53 17.15 8.74 -0.16
N GLY A 54 16.01 8.85 -0.85
CA GLY A 54 15.98 8.93 -2.31
C GLY A 54 14.65 9.51 -2.81
N VAL A 55 14.71 10.06 -4.02
CA VAL A 55 13.57 10.66 -4.71
C VAL A 55 13.30 9.94 -6.03
N PRO A 56 12.04 9.90 -6.52
CA PRO A 56 10.84 10.41 -5.85
C PRO A 56 10.40 9.49 -4.69
N THR A 57 9.91 10.10 -3.61
CA THR A 57 9.26 9.39 -2.50
C THR A 57 7.98 10.13 -2.11
N ILE A 58 6.88 9.40 -1.94
CA ILE A 58 5.62 9.95 -1.45
C ILE A 58 5.24 9.22 -0.16
N ILE A 59 4.84 9.99 0.84
CA ILE A 59 4.29 9.49 2.10
C ILE A 59 2.84 9.97 2.16
N ALA A 60 1.91 9.03 2.18
CA ALA A 60 0.50 9.30 2.46
C ALA A 60 0.25 9.18 3.96
N THR A 61 -0.44 10.16 4.53
CA THR A 61 -0.87 10.17 5.93
C THR A 61 -2.38 10.21 5.97
N ALA A 62 -2.98 9.21 6.61
CA ALA A 62 -4.43 9.11 6.77
C ALA A 62 -4.93 9.94 7.97
N PRO A 63 -6.24 10.20 8.09
CA PRO A 63 -6.81 10.97 9.19
C PRO A 63 -6.60 10.35 10.58
N ASP A 64 -6.43 9.02 10.63
CA ASP A 64 -6.16 8.25 11.84
C ASP A 64 -4.69 8.28 12.27
N GLY A 65 -3.82 8.96 11.51
CA GLY A 65 -2.38 9.07 11.76
C GLY A 65 -1.55 7.90 11.22
N SER A 66 -2.16 6.92 10.57
CA SER A 66 -1.41 5.87 9.87
C SER A 66 -0.68 6.44 8.65
N THR A 67 0.46 5.84 8.30
CA THR A 67 1.29 6.29 7.18
C THR A 67 1.60 5.16 6.22
N TYR A 68 1.56 5.46 4.92
CA TYR A 68 1.94 4.55 3.85
C TYR A 68 2.93 5.26 2.92
N ARG A 69 3.96 4.55 2.47
CA ARG A 69 5.06 5.16 1.71
C ARG A 69 5.38 4.35 0.47
N ARG A 70 5.69 5.06 -0.62
CA ARG A 70 6.24 4.46 -1.84
C ARG A 70 7.37 5.33 -2.38
N SER A 71 8.42 4.67 -2.85
CA SER A 71 9.64 5.28 -3.37
C SER A 71 10.06 4.61 -4.68
N GLY A 72 10.75 5.35 -5.54
CA GLY A 72 11.33 4.81 -6.77
C GLY A 72 10.45 4.99 -8.00
N SER A 73 10.15 3.91 -8.72
CA SER A 73 9.26 3.96 -9.89
C SER A 73 7.80 3.95 -9.42
N LEU A 74 7.16 5.12 -9.44
CA LEU A 74 5.75 5.29 -9.08
C LEU A 74 4.90 5.18 -10.35
N THR A 75 3.98 4.23 -10.37
CA THR A 75 2.96 4.09 -11.44
C THR A 75 1.69 4.85 -11.07
N ASP A 76 0.81 5.13 -12.03
CA ASP A 76 -0.48 5.78 -11.77
C ASP A 76 -1.31 5.01 -10.72
N THR A 77 -1.27 3.67 -10.77
CA THR A 77 -1.91 2.80 -9.78
C THR A 77 -1.34 3.00 -8.38
N ASP A 78 -0.04 3.23 -8.25
CA ASP A 78 0.58 3.49 -6.94
C ASP A 78 0.18 4.85 -6.38
N LEU A 79 0.02 5.86 -7.24
CA LEU A 79 -0.45 7.19 -6.86
C LEU A 79 -1.91 7.17 -6.42
N GLN A 80 -2.77 6.41 -7.11
CA GLN A 80 -4.16 6.19 -6.67
C GLN A 80 -4.22 5.53 -5.30
N ARG A 81 -3.44 4.46 -5.07
CA ARG A 81 -3.38 3.81 -3.75
C ARG A 81 -2.92 4.73 -2.64
N LEU A 82 -1.97 5.63 -2.91
CA LEU A 82 -1.53 6.63 -1.95
C LEU A 82 -2.66 7.61 -1.61
N ALA A 83 -3.47 8.00 -2.60
CA ALA A 83 -4.62 8.88 -2.38
C ALA A 83 -5.74 8.17 -1.61
N ASP A 84 -6.11 6.95 -2.00
CA ASP A 84 -7.13 6.14 -1.30
C ASP A 84 -6.76 5.96 0.17
N PHE A 85 -5.47 5.70 0.44
CA PHE A 85 -4.93 5.62 1.80
C PHE A 85 -5.08 6.95 2.55
N ALA A 86 -4.70 8.07 1.92
CA ALA A 86 -4.78 9.39 2.55
C ALA A 86 -6.22 9.82 2.87
N ILE A 87 -7.21 9.41 2.08
CA ILE A 87 -8.63 9.72 2.36
C ILE A 87 -9.17 8.88 3.52
N GLY A 88 -8.48 7.78 3.89
CA GLY A 88 -8.89 6.91 4.98
C GLY A 88 -9.95 5.89 4.58
N ASP A 89 -10.04 5.51 3.29
CA ASP A 89 -10.90 4.42 2.79
C ASP A 89 -10.49 3.02 3.34
N GLY A 90 -9.61 2.97 4.35
CA GLY A 90 -9.17 1.73 5.00
C GLY A 90 -8.35 0.80 4.09
N SER A 91 -8.00 1.24 2.89
CA SER A 91 -7.45 0.42 1.80
C SER A 91 -5.91 0.37 1.76
N GLY A 92 -5.24 0.60 2.88
CA GLY A 92 -3.86 0.10 3.07
C GLY A 92 -3.74 -1.43 2.85
N ARG A 93 -4.87 -2.13 2.68
CA ARG A 93 -4.98 -3.48 2.15
C ARG A 93 -5.14 -3.41 0.63
N PRO A 94 -4.26 -4.06 -0.16
CA PRO A 94 -4.48 -4.18 -1.60
C PRO A 94 -5.89 -4.73 -1.87
N PRO A 95 -6.57 -4.29 -2.95
CA PRO A 95 -7.90 -4.78 -3.30
C PRO A 95 -7.88 -6.31 -3.31
N ILE A 96 -8.83 -6.93 -2.61
CA ILE A 96 -8.95 -8.38 -2.54
C ILE A 96 -9.35 -8.82 -3.95
N ASN A 97 -8.43 -9.44 -4.69
CA ASN A 97 -8.80 -10.03 -5.96
C ASN A 97 -9.79 -11.18 -5.69
N LEU A 98 -10.79 -11.32 -6.56
CA LEU A 98 -11.87 -12.30 -6.39
C LEU A 98 -11.34 -13.75 -6.30
N ASP A 99 -10.24 -14.06 -7.00
CA ASP A 99 -9.55 -15.36 -6.95
C ASP A 99 -8.90 -15.62 -5.59
N GLU A 100 -8.35 -14.59 -4.95
CA GLU A 100 -7.76 -14.69 -3.62
C GLU A 100 -8.84 -14.76 -2.53
N GLY A 101 -9.91 -13.98 -2.68
CA GLY A 101 -11.08 -14.04 -1.81
C GLY A 101 -11.77 -15.41 -1.84
N LEU A 102 -11.92 -16.00 -3.03
CA LEU A 102 -12.48 -17.34 -3.20
C LEU A 102 -11.59 -18.42 -2.56
N ARG A 103 -10.25 -18.30 -2.67
CA ARG A 103 -9.30 -19.21 -2.02
C ARG A 103 -9.35 -19.15 -0.50
N LEU A 104 -9.45 -17.93 0.06
CA LEU A 104 -9.62 -17.72 1.50
C LEU A 104 -10.95 -18.33 2.00
N ALA A 105 -12.04 -18.06 1.29
CA ALA A 105 -13.36 -18.60 1.64
C ALA A 105 -13.38 -20.14 1.57
N ALA A 106 -12.80 -20.73 0.52
CA ALA A 106 -12.70 -22.17 0.35
C ALA A 106 -11.84 -22.81 1.47
N GLY A 107 -10.72 -22.19 1.86
CA GLY A 107 -9.87 -22.65 2.95
C GLY A 107 -10.60 -22.66 4.31
N VAL A 108 -11.33 -21.59 4.62
CA VAL A 108 -12.15 -21.49 5.84
C VAL A 108 -13.28 -22.52 5.84
N ALA A 109 -13.96 -22.71 4.71
CA ALA A 109 -15.02 -23.70 4.58
C ALA A 109 -14.52 -25.14 4.78
N LEU A 110 -13.41 -25.52 4.15
CA LEU A 110 -12.82 -26.86 4.28
C LEU A 110 -12.31 -27.13 5.70
N ALA A 111 -11.67 -26.14 6.34
CA ALA A 111 -11.25 -26.26 7.73
C ALA A 111 -12.44 -26.44 8.67
N GLY A 112 -13.51 -25.66 8.47
CA GLY A 112 -14.76 -25.77 9.24
C GLY A 112 -15.43 -27.15 9.07
N ILE A 113 -15.53 -27.64 7.84
CA ILE A 113 -16.08 -28.97 7.55
C ILE A 113 -15.25 -30.08 8.22
N GLY A 114 -13.91 -29.98 8.16
CA GLY A 114 -13.02 -30.94 8.83
C GLY A 114 -13.20 -30.97 10.35
N ILE A 115 -13.40 -29.80 10.98
CA ILE A 115 -13.64 -29.68 12.43
C ILE A 115 -14.97 -30.36 12.81
N VAL A 116 -16.02 -30.14 12.03
CA VAL A 116 -17.36 -30.72 12.28
C VAL A 116 -17.39 -32.24 12.05
N SER A 117 -16.63 -32.76 11.09
CA SER A 117 -16.60 -34.20 10.77
C SER A 117 -15.53 -34.99 11.55
N SER A 118 -14.83 -34.38 12.53
CA SER A 118 -13.70 -34.96 13.28
C SER A 118 -12.66 -35.67 12.39
N THR A 119 -12.49 -35.21 11.15
CA THR A 119 -11.65 -35.85 10.15
C THR A 119 -10.32 -35.11 10.06
N ILE A 120 -9.30 -35.64 10.75
CA ILE A 120 -7.98 -35.03 10.92
C ILE A 120 -7.29 -34.71 9.58
N GLY A 121 -7.55 -35.50 8.52
CA GLY A 121 -6.98 -35.25 7.19
C GLY A 121 -7.49 -33.97 6.52
N LEU A 122 -8.77 -33.66 6.67
CA LEU A 122 -9.39 -32.47 6.06
C LEU A 122 -9.04 -31.20 6.82
N THR A 123 -8.92 -31.27 8.16
CA THR A 123 -8.45 -30.13 8.96
C THR A 123 -6.99 -29.80 8.64
N ALA A 124 -6.11 -30.80 8.55
CA ALA A 124 -4.71 -30.60 8.18
C ALA A 124 -4.56 -30.00 6.78
N LEU A 125 -5.33 -30.50 5.79
CA LEU A 125 -5.32 -29.95 4.43
C LEU A 125 -5.87 -28.51 4.38
N GLY A 126 -6.98 -28.23 5.08
CA GLY A 126 -7.58 -26.90 5.15
C GLY A 126 -6.66 -25.86 5.79
N VAL A 127 -6.02 -26.21 6.91
CA VAL A 127 -5.02 -25.35 7.59
C VAL A 127 -3.81 -25.12 6.69
N LEU A 128 -3.33 -26.15 5.98
CA LEU A 128 -2.19 -26.03 5.07
C LEU A 128 -2.49 -25.11 3.88
N LEU A 129 -3.68 -25.20 3.29
CA LEU A 129 -4.10 -24.31 2.21
C LEU A 129 -4.29 -22.86 2.68
N ALA A 130 -4.90 -22.65 3.85
CA ALA A 130 -5.05 -21.32 4.44
C ALA A 130 -3.67 -20.70 4.74
N PHE A 131 -2.76 -21.47 5.33
CA PHE A 131 -1.39 -21.03 5.60
C PHE A 131 -0.60 -20.77 4.33
N ALA A 132 -0.73 -21.61 3.30
CA ALA A 132 -0.10 -21.39 2.00
C ALA A 132 -0.61 -20.11 1.32
N SER A 133 -1.90 -19.79 1.45
CA SER A 133 -2.47 -18.53 0.96
C SER A 133 -1.87 -17.32 1.69
N VAL A 134 -1.79 -17.37 3.02
CA VAL A 134 -1.17 -16.30 3.83
C VAL A 134 0.33 -16.15 3.50
N ALA A 135 1.04 -17.26 3.35
CA ALA A 135 2.46 -17.26 3.01
C ALA A 135 2.72 -16.73 1.58
N ASN A 136 1.83 -17.00 0.63
CA ASN A 136 1.92 -16.47 -0.72
C ASN A 136 1.64 -14.95 -0.73
N ARG A 137 0.66 -14.49 0.06
CA ARG A 137 0.36 -13.06 0.26
C ARG A 137 1.56 -12.30 0.82
N LEU A 138 2.19 -12.83 1.87
CA LEU A 138 3.40 -12.24 2.47
C LEU A 138 4.60 -12.21 1.52
N ARG A 139 4.74 -13.22 0.65
CA ARG A 139 5.79 -13.22 -0.38
C ARG A 139 5.53 -12.17 -1.45
N ARG A 140 4.28 -12.02 -1.88
CA ARG A 140 3.86 -11.02 -2.88
C ARG A 140 4.07 -9.58 -2.40
N ASP A 141 3.76 -9.30 -1.13
CA ASP A 141 3.98 -7.98 -0.53
C ASP A 141 5.48 -7.64 -0.41
N ARG A 142 6.36 -8.65 -0.29
CA ARG A 142 7.81 -8.47 -0.16
C ARG A 142 8.52 -8.29 -1.51
N TYR A 143 7.90 -8.73 -2.61
CA TYR A 143 8.43 -8.62 -3.98
C TYR A 143 7.35 -8.08 -4.91
N PRO A 144 7.06 -6.76 -4.89
CA PRO A 144 6.23 -6.16 -5.91
C PRO A 144 6.96 -6.31 -7.26
N SER A 145 6.35 -7.04 -8.18
CA SER A 145 6.84 -7.20 -9.55
C SER A 145 7.02 -5.81 -10.18
N SER A 146 8.26 -5.52 -10.56
CA SER A 146 8.72 -4.34 -11.30
C SER A 146 8.01 -4.15 -12.63
#